data_AF-A0A3C0Q4X2-F1
#
_entry.id   AF-A0A3C0Q4X2-F1
#
_cell.length_a   1.000
_cell.length_b   1.000
_cell.length_c   1.000
_cell.angle_alpha   90.00
_cell.angle_beta   90.00
_cell.angle_gamma   90.00
#
_symmetry.space_group_name_H-M   'P 1'
#
loop_
_entity.id
_entity.type
_entity.pdbx_description
1 polymer ?
#
loop_
_entity_poly.entity_id
_entity_poly.type
_entity_poly.pdbx_seq_one_letter_code
_entity_poly.pdbx_strand_id
1 'polypeptide(L)' 'MIKAGVIGHPIAHSKSPLLHGYWLKQYGIAGEYKTYDIDPASLET' A
#
# COMPACT_ATOMS: atom_id res chain seq x y z
N MET A 1 -13.83 4.19 -6.47
CA MET A 1 -12.49 4.67 -6.04
C MET A 1 -11.63 3.45 -5.78
N ILE A 2 -10.45 3.38 -6.40
CA ILE A 2 -9.57 2.20 -6.28
C ILE A 2 -8.85 2.26 -4.93
N LYS A 3 -8.85 1.15 -4.19
CA LYS A 3 -8.05 1.00 -2.96
C LYS A 3 -7.01 -0.09 -3.21
N ALA A 4 -5.74 0.27 -3.04
CA ALA A 4 -4.62 -0.63 -3.15
C ALA A 4 -3.70 -0.46 -1.94
N GLY A 5 -2.78 -1.38 -1.77
CA GLY A 5 -1.76 -1.24 -0.75
C GLY A 5 -0.82 -2.43 -0.69
N VAL A 6 0.17 -2.31 0.19
CA VAL A 6 1.15 -3.34 0.49
C VAL A 6 0.95 -3.81 1.92
N ILE A 7 0.93 -5.13 2.12
CA ILE A 7 0.89 -5.76 3.44
C ILE A 7 2.24 -6.42 3.74
N GLY A 8 2.63 -6.45 5.01
CA GLY A 8 3.82 -7.18 5.48
C GLY A 8 4.20 -6.78 6.90
N HIS A 9 5.26 -7.38 7.43
CA HIS A 9 5.75 -7.12 8.78
C HIS A 9 7.27 -7.41 8.88
N PRO A 10 8.13 -6.48 9.32
CA PRO A 10 7.85 -5.04 9.50
C PRO A 10 7.81 -4.30 8.15
N ILE A 11 6.82 -3.41 7.96
CA ILE A 11 6.58 -2.74 6.66
C ILE A 11 6.95 -1.24 6.66
N ALA A 12 7.35 -0.68 7.81
CA ALA A 12 7.53 0.76 8.01
C ALA A 12 8.53 1.45 7.04
N HIS A 13 9.50 0.71 6.51
CA HIS A 13 10.49 1.24 5.56
C HIS A 13 10.09 1.10 4.09
N SER A 14 8.90 0.58 3.80
CA SER A 14 8.42 0.40 2.43
C SER A 14 8.23 1.75 1.71
N LYS A 15 8.87 1.89 0.54
CA LYS A 15 8.71 3.07 -0.33
C LYS A 15 7.54 2.93 -1.31
N SER A 16 6.84 1.79 -1.32
CA SER A 16 5.74 1.53 -2.25
C SER A 16 4.62 2.57 -2.17
N PRO A 17 4.15 3.04 -0.98
CA PRO A 17 3.13 4.08 -0.92
C PRO A 17 3.54 5.40 -1.58
N LEU A 18 4.80 5.78 -1.45
CA LEU A 18 5.32 6.99 -2.07
C LEU A 18 5.35 6.85 -3.60
N LEU A 19 5.86 5.73 -4.11
CA LEU A 19 5.95 5.47 -5.55
C LEU A 19 4.54 5.41 -6.18
N HIS A 20 3.64 4.61 -5.62
CA HIS A 20 2.30 4.44 -6.18
C HIS A 20 1.43 5.68 -5.99
N GLY A 21 1.54 6.37 -4.86
CA GLY A 21 0.88 7.65 -4.62
C GLY A 21 1.28 8.72 -5.63
N TYR A 22 2.58 8.79 -5.98
CA TYR A 22 3.06 9.69 -7.03
C TYR A 22 2.39 9.42 -8.38
N TRP A 23 2.33 8.15 -8.83
CA TRP A 23 1.75 7.82 -10.13
C TRP A 23 0.22 8.00 -10.17
N LEU A 24 -0.48 7.69 -9.08
CA LEU A 24 -1.92 7.96 -8.96
C LEU A 24 -2.21 9.46 -9.16
N LYS A 25 -1.42 10.32 -8.51
CA LYS A 25 -1.52 11.78 -8.66
C LYS A 25 -1.14 12.23 -10.08
N GLN A 26 -0.02 11.74 -10.61
CA GLN A 26 0.51 12.14 -11.91
C GLN A 26 -0.48 11.87 -13.06
N TYR A 27 -1.21 10.76 -13.00
CA TYR A 27 -2.15 10.36 -14.05
C TYR A 27 -3.62 10.66 -13.72
N GLY A 28 -3.90 11.38 -12.62
CA GLY A 28 -5.27 11.73 -12.23
C GLY A 28 -6.16 10.52 -11.91
N ILE A 29 -5.57 9.42 -11.47
CA ILE A 29 -6.29 8.18 -11.17
C ILE A 29 -6.93 8.31 -9.77
N ALA A 30 -8.25 8.22 -9.70
CA ALA A 30 -8.99 8.27 -8.45
C ALA A 30 -8.79 6.99 -7.60
N GLY A 31 -7.73 6.98 -6.80
CA GLY A 31 -7.41 5.89 -5.90
C GLY A 31 -6.49 6.27 -4.75
N GLU A 32 -6.32 5.31 -3.84
CA GLU A 32 -5.48 5.41 -2.65
C GLU A 32 -4.57 4.19 -2.57
N TYR A 33 -3.30 4.39 -2.19
CA TYR A 33 -2.33 3.33 -1.93
C TYR A 33 -1.79 3.45 -0.50
N LYS A 34 -1.95 2.40 0.31
CA LYS A 34 -1.59 2.39 1.75
C LYS A 34 -0.63 1.27 2.13
N THR A 35 0.06 1.45 3.25
CA THR A 35 0.77 0.39 3.97
C THR A 35 -0.12 -0.21 5.04
N TYR A 36 -0.08 -1.54 5.17
CA TYR A 36 -0.72 -2.27 6.26
C TYR A 36 0.33 -3.15 6.93
N ASP A 37 0.59 -2.89 8.20
CA ASP A 37 1.46 -3.73 9.02
C ASP A 37 0.64 -4.90 9.55
N ILE A 38 0.88 -6.10 9.00
CA ILE A 38 0.08 -7.31 9.27
C ILE A 38 1.04 -8.42 9.67
N ASP A 39 0.91 -8.89 10.91
CA ASP A 39 1.68 -10.02 11.42
C ASP A 39 1.36 -11.27 10.59
N PRO A 40 2.37 -12.03 10.10
CA PRO A 40 2.15 -13.26 9.35
C PRO A 40 1.25 -14.27 10.08
N ALA A 41 1.27 -14.31 11.42
CA ALA A 41 0.42 -15.18 12.22
C ALA A 41 -1.07 -14.83 12.16
N SER A 42 -1.41 -13.63 11.69
CA SER A 42 -2.80 -13.18 11.49
C SER A 42 -3.33 -13.45 10.08
N LEU A 43 -2.53 -14.04 9.20
CA LEU A 43 -2.95 -14.39 7.83
C LEU A 43 -3.79 -15.67 7.84
N GLU A 44 -4.93 -15.62 7.16
CA GLU A 44 -5.72 -16.80 6.84
C GLU A 44 -5.17 -17.46 5.57
N THR A 45 -5.20 -18.79 5.53
CA THR A 45 -4.76 -19.64 4.39
C THR A 45 -5.92 -20.35 3.73
#